data_AF-A0A3D1XSB9-F1
#
_entry.id   AF-A0A3D1XSB9-F1
#
_cell.length_a   1.000
_cell.length_b   1.000
_cell.length_c   1.000
_cell.angle_alpha   90.00
_cell.angle_beta   90.00
_cell.angle_gamma   90.00
#
_symmetry.space_group_name_H-M   'P 1'
#
loop_
_entity.id
_entity.type
_entity.pdbx_description
1 polymer ?
#
loop_
_entity_poly.entity_id
_entity_poly.type
_entity_poly.pdbx_seq_one_letter_code
_entity_poly.pdbx_strand_id
1 'polypeptide(L)'
;MATIEKAKRNVQRKRKPKILAVINDACTGCASSPICITECPVDNCMFEVENPDAPAFNRVFVDPLLCIGCKKCITKGPMDTFLEGCPWDAIDMIPLDKYEADFGTLPY
;
A
#
# COMPACT_ATOMS: atom_id res chain seq x y z
N MET A 1 4.02 -22.02 15.23
CA MET A 1 3.12 -21.15 16.01
C MET A 1 2.21 -20.44 15.02
N ALA A 2 0.98 -20.92 14.83
CA ALA A 2 0.03 -20.28 13.91
C ALA A 2 -0.45 -18.97 14.53
N THR A 3 0.04 -17.84 14.03
CA THR A 3 -0.48 -16.52 14.41
C THR A 3 -1.90 -16.39 13.87
N ILE A 4 -2.84 -16.17 14.78
CA ILE A 4 -4.24 -15.82 14.47
C ILE A 4 -4.23 -14.71 13.41
N GLU A 5 -4.71 -15.01 12.21
CA GLU A 5 -4.92 -14.02 11.16
C GLU A 5 -5.87 -12.95 11.71
N LYS A 6 -5.31 -11.79 12.02
CA LYS A 6 -6.07 -10.65 12.52
C LYS A 6 -7.00 -10.20 11.40
N ALA A 7 -8.31 -10.23 11.65
CA ALA A 7 -9.31 -9.77 10.68
C ALA A 7 -8.90 -8.42 10.08
N LYS A 8 -8.96 -8.33 8.74
CA LYS A 8 -8.64 -7.11 8.02
C LYS A 8 -9.58 -6.00 8.50
N ARG A 9 -9.00 -4.81 8.70
CA ARG A 9 -9.74 -3.65 9.21
C ARG A 9 -10.14 -2.75 8.04
N ASN A 10 -11.38 -2.29 8.04
CA ASN A 10 -11.93 -1.38 7.01
C ASN A 10 -12.43 -0.07 7.61
N VAL A 11 -11.75 0.44 8.64
CA VAL A 11 -12.18 1.64 9.36
C VAL A 11 -11.06 2.66 9.31
N GLN A 12 -11.42 3.92 9.09
CA GLN A 12 -10.51 5.05 9.16
C GLN A 12 -9.69 5.01 10.46
N ARG A 13 -8.38 5.21 10.29
CA ARG A 13 -7.43 5.12 11.40
C ARG A 13 -7.71 6.23 12.41
N LYS A 14 -7.76 5.87 13.70
CA LYS A 14 -7.96 6.84 14.80
C LYS A 14 -6.72 7.66 15.16
N ARG A 15 -5.54 7.29 14.64
CA ARG A 15 -4.24 7.91 14.97
C ARG A 15 -3.47 8.20 13.70
N LYS A 16 -2.75 9.32 13.69
CA LYS A 16 -1.79 9.66 12.62
C LYS A 16 -0.65 8.63 12.60
N PRO A 17 -0.40 7.93 11.48
CA PRO A 17 0.78 7.09 11.35
C PRO A 17 2.01 7.95 11.10
N LYS A 18 3.19 7.41 11.43
CA LYS A 18 4.45 8.13 11.18
C LYS A 18 4.88 8.08 9.71
N ILE A 19 4.46 7.02 9.01
CA ILE A 19 4.83 6.74 7.62
C ILE A 19 3.61 6.28 6.84
N LEU A 20 3.63 6.55 5.54
CA LEU A 20 2.62 6.18 4.56
C LEU A 20 3.30 5.47 3.38
N ALA A 21 2.58 4.51 2.81
CA ALA A 21 2.97 3.91 1.53
C ALA A 21 2.39 4.76 0.41
N VAL A 22 3.21 5.11 -0.57
CA VAL A 22 2.84 5.81 -1.80
C VAL A 22 3.34 4.99 -2.98
N ILE A 23 2.52 4.86 -4.02
CA ILE A 23 2.91 4.13 -5.24
C ILE A 23 3.49 5.13 -6.24
N ASN A 24 4.67 4.84 -6.79
CA ASN A 24 5.29 5.62 -7.86
C ASN A 24 4.94 5.07 -9.25
N ASP A 25 5.47 5.71 -10.30
CA ASP A 25 5.09 5.44 -11.69
C ASP A 25 5.67 4.12 -12.23
N ALA A 26 6.57 3.46 -11.49
CA ALA A 26 7.13 2.15 -11.86
C ALA A 26 6.14 1.00 -11.59
N CYS A 27 4.98 1.25 -10.99
CA CYS A 27 4.01 0.22 -10.68
C CYS A 27 3.27 -0.27 -11.94
N THR A 28 3.42 -1.56 -12.21
CA THR A 28 2.75 -2.27 -13.32
C THR A 28 1.62 -3.19 -12.85
N GLY A 29 1.15 -2.99 -11.61
CA GLY A 29 0.06 -3.77 -11.03
C GLY A 29 0.37 -5.26 -10.87
N CYS A 30 1.67 -5.63 -10.86
CA CYS A 30 2.14 -7.01 -10.81
C CYS A 30 1.41 -7.92 -11.83
N ALA A 31 1.20 -7.42 -13.05
CA ALA A 31 0.47 -8.12 -14.11
C ALA A 31 -0.94 -8.59 -13.67
N SER A 32 -1.74 -7.69 -13.10
CA SER A 32 -3.11 -7.94 -12.60
C SER A 32 -3.20 -8.88 -11.39
N SER A 33 -2.09 -9.13 -10.70
CA SER A 33 -2.07 -9.89 -9.44
C SER A 33 -1.32 -9.12 -8.35
N PRO A 34 -1.92 -8.04 -7.80
CA PRO A 34 -1.27 -7.19 -6.81
C PRO A 34 -1.19 -7.86 -5.44
N ILE A 35 -0.04 -8.46 -5.17
CA ILE A 35 0.31 -9.06 -3.86
C ILE A 35 0.18 -8.03 -2.71
N CYS A 36 0.50 -6.77 -2.97
CA CYS A 36 0.39 -5.70 -1.97
C CYS A 36 -1.06 -5.48 -1.50
N ILE A 37 -2.06 -5.72 -2.35
CA ILE A 37 -3.48 -5.63 -1.99
C ILE A 37 -3.90 -6.86 -1.16
N THR A 38 -3.47 -8.05 -1.57
CA THR A 38 -3.85 -9.30 -0.88
C THR A 38 -3.24 -9.42 0.51
N GLU A 39 -1.97 -9.03 0.67
CA GLU A 39 -1.22 -9.12 1.93
C GLU A 39 -1.44 -7.92 2.87
N CYS A 40 -2.14 -6.87 2.41
CA CYS A 40 -2.43 -5.73 3.26
C CYS A 40 -3.37 -6.13 4.40
N PRO A 41 -3.05 -5.81 5.67
CA PRO A 41 -3.91 -6.12 6.83
C PRO A 41 -5.10 -5.15 6.96
N VAL A 42 -5.23 -4.18 6.05
CA VAL A 42 -6.31 -3.19 6.02
C VAL A 42 -7.05 -3.38 4.70
N ASP A 43 -8.34 -3.67 4.80
CA ASP A 43 -9.21 -3.78 3.62
C ASP A 43 -9.33 -2.43 2.95
N ASN A 44 -9.43 -2.43 1.61
CA ASN A 44 -9.57 -1.23 0.78
C ASN A 44 -8.43 -0.20 0.91
N CYS A 45 -7.36 -0.51 1.65
CA CYS A 45 -6.20 0.36 1.77
C CYS A 45 -5.46 0.52 0.44
N MET A 46 -5.52 -0.48 -0.44
CA MET A 46 -4.92 -0.45 -1.76
C MET A 46 -5.92 -0.99 -2.77
N PHE A 47 -5.99 -0.36 -3.94
CA PHE A 47 -6.88 -0.76 -5.03
C PHE A 47 -6.23 -0.51 -6.39
N GLU A 48 -6.65 -1.25 -7.41
CA GLU A 48 -6.17 -1.06 -8.77
C GLU A 48 -6.87 0.15 -9.42
N VAL A 49 -6.09 0.95 -10.12
CA VAL A 49 -6.51 2.08 -10.94
C VAL A 49 -5.88 1.95 -12.32
N GLU A 50 -6.57 2.42 -13.35
CA GLU A 50 -5.99 2.45 -14.69
C GLU A 50 -4.80 3.42 -14.72
N ASN A 51 -3.69 3.00 -15.33
CA ASN A 51 -2.53 3.87 -15.49
C ASN A 51 -2.68 4.70 -16.78
N PRO A 52 -2.78 6.05 -16.71
CA PRO A 52 -2.90 6.88 -17.89
C PRO A 52 -1.66 6.83 -18.80
N ASP A 53 -0.47 6.60 -18.22
CA ASP A 53 0.80 6.56 -18.96
C ASP A 53 1.04 5.20 -19.63
N ALA A 54 0.38 4.16 -19.14
CA ALA A 54 0.50 2.80 -19.66
C ALA A 54 -0.84 2.07 -19.61
N PRO A 55 -1.75 2.30 -20.57
CA PRO A 55 -3.11 1.74 -20.55
C PRO A 55 -3.19 0.21 -20.55
N ALA A 56 -2.09 -0.46 -20.94
CA ALA A 56 -1.97 -1.92 -20.90
C ALA A 56 -1.78 -2.49 -19.49
N PHE A 57 -1.42 -1.64 -18.51
CA PHE A 57 -1.14 -2.05 -17.14
C PHE A 57 -1.95 -1.22 -16.15
N ASN A 58 -2.51 -1.88 -15.14
CA ASN A 58 -3.08 -1.18 -13.99
C ASN A 58 -1.95 -0.74 -13.07
N ARG A 59 -2.20 0.34 -12.33
CA ARG A 59 -1.38 0.82 -11.23
C ARG A 59 -2.14 0.57 -9.93
N VAL A 60 -1.40 0.34 -8.84
CA VAL A 60 -2.02 0.31 -7.51
C VAL A 60 -2.06 1.72 -6.96
N PHE A 61 -3.16 2.09 -6.30
CA PHE A 61 -3.27 3.31 -5.51
C PHE A 61 -3.40 2.96 -4.04
N VAL A 62 -2.77 3.74 -3.16
CA VAL A 62 -2.91 3.59 -1.70
C VAL A 62 -3.85 4.67 -1.19
N ASP A 63 -4.90 4.27 -0.47
CA ASP A 63 -5.72 5.20 0.28
C ASP A 63 -4.92 5.75 1.49
N PRO A 64 -4.58 7.05 1.50
CA PRO A 64 -3.81 7.66 2.56
C PRO A 64 -4.56 7.74 3.89
N LEU A 65 -5.89 7.63 3.92
CA LEU A 65 -6.72 7.64 5.14
C LEU A 65 -6.76 6.27 5.83
N LEU A 66 -6.70 5.20 5.03
CA LEU A 66 -6.75 3.83 5.53
C LEU A 66 -5.35 3.26 5.83
N CYS A 67 -4.33 3.71 5.10
CA CYS A 67 -2.97 3.21 5.30
C CYS A 67 -2.47 3.47 6.73
N ILE A 68 -2.00 2.42 7.39
CA ILE A 68 -1.49 2.48 8.78
C ILE A 68 0.04 2.49 8.87
N GLY A 69 0.74 2.49 7.73
CA GLY A 69 2.21 2.46 7.70
C GLY A 69 2.82 1.15 8.19
N CYS A 70 2.14 0.01 8.02
CA CYS A 70 2.59 -1.28 8.57
C CYS A 70 3.77 -1.93 7.82
N LYS A 71 4.20 -1.39 6.67
CA LYS A 71 5.26 -1.91 5.79
C LYS A 71 5.07 -3.34 5.25
N LYS A 72 3.94 -4.00 5.51
CA LYS A 72 3.71 -5.37 5.01
C LYS A 72 3.67 -5.45 3.48
N CYS A 73 3.21 -4.40 2.81
CA CYS A 73 3.20 -4.31 1.35
C CYS A 73 4.60 -4.38 0.69
N ILE A 74 5.68 -4.17 1.46
CA ILE A 74 7.07 -4.30 0.98
C ILE A 74 7.82 -5.48 1.62
N THR A 75 7.28 -6.07 2.70
CA THR A 75 7.95 -7.16 3.43
C THR A 75 7.32 -8.53 3.29
N LYS A 76 6.04 -8.62 2.88
CA LYS A 76 5.32 -9.88 2.72
C LYS A 76 5.05 -10.19 1.26
N GLY A 77 5.39 -11.41 0.88
CA GLY A 77 5.11 -11.99 -0.43
C GLY A 77 4.11 -13.12 -0.38
N PRO A 78 3.82 -13.73 -1.54
CA PRO A 78 2.99 -14.91 -1.62
C PRO A 78 3.61 -16.05 -0.79
N MET A 79 2.76 -16.90 -0.22
CA MET A 79 3.17 -18.04 0.63
C MET A 79 3.99 -17.64 1.87
N ASP A 80 3.72 -16.46 2.46
CA ASP A 80 4.42 -15.93 3.64
C ASP A 80 5.94 -15.81 3.46
N THR A 81 6.38 -15.63 2.21
CA THR A 81 7.77 -15.32 1.90
C THR A 81 8.09 -13.90 2.34
N PHE A 82 9.34 -13.69 2.78
CA PHE A 82 9.84 -12.36 3.11
C PHE A 82 10.40 -11.70 1.85
N LEU A 83 9.91 -10.50 1.54
CA LEU A 83 10.46 -9.67 0.47
C LEU A 83 11.24 -8.51 1.09
N GLU A 84 12.28 -8.05 0.37
CA GLU A 84 13.03 -6.85 0.74
C GLU A 84 12.51 -5.59 0.01
N GLY A 85 11.33 -5.67 -0.60
CA GLY A 85 10.74 -4.58 -1.36
C GLY A 85 9.64 -5.02 -2.32
N CYS A 86 9.05 -4.05 -3.01
CA CYS A 86 8.27 -4.34 -4.21
C CYS A 86 9.23 -4.85 -5.31
N PRO A 87 8.87 -5.87 -6.12
CA PRO A 87 9.74 -6.34 -7.21
C PRO A 87 10.12 -5.24 -8.22
N TRP A 88 9.28 -4.23 -8.36
CA TRP A 88 9.47 -3.07 -9.22
C TRP A 88 9.99 -1.83 -8.49
N ASP A 89 10.29 -1.97 -7.20
CA ASP A 89 10.59 -0.89 -6.27
C ASP A 89 9.58 0.28 -6.36
N ALA A 90 8.30 -0.08 -6.56
CA ALA A 90 7.25 0.88 -6.87
C ALA A 90 6.51 1.43 -5.65
N ILE A 91 6.94 1.06 -4.44
CA ILE A 91 6.26 1.42 -3.17
C ILE A 91 7.23 2.21 -2.29
N ASP A 92 6.99 3.51 -2.22
CA ASP A 92 7.76 4.43 -1.40
C ASP A 92 7.12 4.59 -0.01
N MET A 93 7.91 4.29 1.02
CA MET A 93 7.50 4.51 2.42
C MET A 93 7.95 5.89 2.89
N ILE A 94 7.08 6.90 2.74
CA ILE A 94 7.41 8.29 3.10
C ILE A 94 6.83 8.69 4.46
N PRO A 95 7.47 9.63 5.19
CA PRO A 95 6.88 10.21 6.39
C PRO A 95 5.56 10.91 6.09
N LEU A 96 4.61 10.84 7.02
CA LEU A 96 3.32 11.51 6.89
C LEU A 96 3.47 13.03 6.69
N ASP A 97 4.41 13.66 7.39
CA ASP A 97 4.65 15.09 7.28
C ASP A 97 5.07 15.51 5.86
N LYS A 98 5.81 14.64 5.15
CA LYS A 98 6.17 14.88 3.74
C LYS A 98 4.96 14.70 2.83
N TYR A 99 4.17 13.66 3.06
CA TYR A 99 2.93 13.44 2.30
C TYR A 99 1.97 14.63 2.44
N GLU A 100 1.76 15.14 3.66
CA GLU A 100 0.89 16.29 3.89
C GLU A 100 1.43 17.60 3.30
N ALA A 101 2.77 17.73 3.17
CA ALA A 101 3.39 18.87 2.52
C ALA A 101 3.18 18.87 0.99
N ASP A 102 3.25 17.70 0.35
CA ASP A 102 3.14 17.57 -1.10
C ASP A 102 1.68 17.48 -1.59
N PHE A 103 0.81 16.79 -0.84
CA PHE A 103 -0.57 16.48 -1.24
C PHE A 103 -1.64 17.18 -0.39
N GLY A 104 -1.25 17.89 0.67
CA GLY A 104 -2.16 18.58 1.58
C GLY A 104 -2.57 17.76 2.81
N THR A 105 -3.18 18.44 3.78
CA THR A 105 -3.56 17.84 5.06
C THR A 105 -4.74 16.88 4.93
N LEU A 106 -4.61 15.68 5.49
CA LEU A 106 -5.67 14.68 5.44
C LEU A 106 -6.78 14.97 6.48
N PRO A 107 -8.06 14.72 6.15
CA PRO A 107 -9.16 14.79 7.12
C PRO A 107 -9.12 13.56 8.04
N TYR A 108 -8.68 13.74 9.29
CA TYR A 108 -8.54 12.66 10.28
C TYR A 108 -9.83 12.31 11.01
#